data_AF-A0A923QG44-F1
#
_entry.id   AF-A0A923QG44-F1
#
_cell.length_a   1.000
_cell.length_b   1.000
_cell.length_c   1.000
_cell.angle_alpha   90.00
_cell.angle_beta   90.00
_cell.angle_gamma   90.00
#
_symmetry.space_group_name_H-M   'P 1'
#
loop_
_entity.id
_entity.type
_entity.pdbx_description
1 polymer ?
#
loop_
_entity_poly.entity_id
_entity_poly.type
_entity_poly.pdbx_seq_one_letter_code
_entity_poly.pdbx_strand_id
1 'polypeptide(L)'
;MDSDYARVPIRGYKPHARTPGPVARLVAGVPHVVVVGAGFGGIASALRMRAKGYRVTLIDRCRQLGGRAQVFERDGFRHDAGPTVITAPFLFEELFALFGERFADHVELVPLKPWYRFCFADGDHLDYGGTLDETLAEIGRISANDRAGYLRLLEHSKRIFDIGFTR
;
A
#
# COMPACT_ATOMS: atom_id res chain seq x y z
N MET A 1 -40.11 1.77 -12.62
CA MET A 1 -39.62 3.15 -12.49
C MET A 1 -38.16 3.14 -12.84
N ASP A 2 -37.91 3.56 -14.07
CA ASP A 2 -36.70 4.01 -14.73
C ASP A 2 -35.34 3.41 -14.35
N SER A 3 -34.87 2.61 -15.31
CA SER A 3 -33.48 2.41 -15.67
C SER A 3 -32.79 3.75 -15.97
N ASP A 4 -31.85 4.16 -15.11
CA ASP A 4 -30.62 4.86 -15.53
C ASP A 4 -29.72 5.09 -14.30
N TYR A 5 -28.98 4.06 -13.92
CA TYR A 5 -27.84 4.22 -13.02
C TYR A 5 -26.62 4.60 -13.85
N ALA A 6 -26.40 5.91 -13.96
CA ALA A 6 -25.18 6.47 -14.53
C ALA A 6 -23.96 5.92 -13.76
N ARG A 7 -23.11 5.18 -14.47
CA ARG A 7 -21.78 4.77 -14.01
C ARG A 7 -20.99 6.04 -13.67
N VAL A 8 -20.67 6.26 -12.39
CA VAL A 8 -19.69 7.29 -12.01
C VAL A 8 -18.33 6.84 -12.56
N PRO A 9 -17.72 7.57 -13.51
CA PRO A 9 -16.43 7.16 -14.03
C PRO A 9 -15.38 7.36 -12.95
N ILE A 10 -14.63 6.31 -12.63
CA ILE A 10 -13.33 6.44 -11.96
C ILE A 10 -12.48 7.30 -12.90
N ARG A 11 -12.32 8.59 -12.59
CA ARG A 11 -11.36 9.45 -13.27
C ARG A 11 -9.98 8.80 -13.12
N GLY A 12 -9.38 8.40 -14.23
CA GLY A 12 -7.94 8.08 -14.31
C GLY A 12 -7.58 6.69 -14.80
N TYR A 13 -8.41 5.65 -14.60
CA TYR A 13 -8.11 4.33 -15.17
C TYR A 13 -8.63 4.23 -16.61
N LYS A 14 -7.81 4.62 -17.58
CA LYS A 14 -7.95 4.10 -18.95
C LYS A 14 -7.31 2.71 -18.95
N PRO A 15 -8.07 1.61 -19.13
CA PRO A 15 -7.42 0.35 -19.46
C PRO A 15 -6.56 0.62 -20.69
N HIS A 16 -5.25 0.48 -20.55
CA HIS A 16 -4.40 0.40 -21.72
C HIS A 16 -4.83 -0.90 -22.39
N ALA A 17 -5.69 -0.77 -23.41
CA ALA A 17 -5.78 -1.76 -24.47
C ALA A 17 -4.42 -1.75 -25.16
N ARG A 18 -3.42 -2.39 -24.54
CA ARG A 18 -2.35 -2.96 -25.33
C ARG A 18 -3.06 -3.98 -26.19
N THR A 19 -3.17 -3.70 -27.49
CA THR A 19 -3.30 -4.75 -28.49
C THR A 19 -2.38 -5.88 -28.01
N PRO A 20 -2.86 -7.12 -27.81
CA PRO A 20 -1.95 -8.19 -27.47
C PRO A 20 -0.88 -8.17 -28.56
N GLY A 21 0.32 -7.72 -28.19
CA GLY A 21 1.49 -7.90 -29.03
C GLY A 21 1.55 -9.37 -29.39
N PRO A 22 2.06 -9.73 -30.57
CA PRO A 22 2.07 -11.11 -31.04
C PRO A 22 2.40 -12.03 -29.86
N VAL A 23 1.45 -12.90 -29.49
CA VAL A 23 1.60 -13.82 -28.37
C VAL A 23 2.90 -14.55 -28.66
N ALA A 24 3.96 -14.21 -27.93
CA ALA A 24 5.29 -14.67 -28.26
C ALA A 24 5.21 -16.19 -28.38
N ARG A 25 5.49 -16.68 -29.58
CA ARG A 25 5.50 -18.10 -29.91
C ARG A 25 6.25 -18.79 -28.79
N LEU A 26 5.63 -19.77 -28.14
CA LEU A 26 6.23 -20.51 -27.02
C LEU A 26 7.65 -20.92 -27.41
N VAL A 27 8.63 -20.21 -26.86
CA VAL A 27 10.03 -20.57 -27.03
C VAL A 27 10.22 -21.79 -26.15
N ALA A 28 10.40 -22.95 -26.78
CA ALA A 28 10.74 -24.17 -26.07
C ALA A 28 11.99 -23.89 -25.22
N GLY A 29 11.92 -24.20 -23.90
CA GLY A 29 13.06 -24.06 -22.98
C GLY A 29 12.97 -22.94 -21.93
N VAL A 30 11.98 -22.04 -21.98
CA VAL A 30 11.78 -21.05 -20.90
C VAL A 30 11.08 -21.71 -19.70
N PRO A 31 11.68 -21.75 -18.49
CA PRO A 31 11.04 -22.38 -17.34
C PRO A 31 9.73 -21.66 -16.97
N HIS A 32 8.74 -22.45 -16.56
CA HIS A 32 7.42 -21.95 -16.18
C HIS A 32 7.28 -21.93 -14.67
N VAL A 33 6.88 -20.78 -14.14
CA VAL A 33 6.55 -20.60 -12.72
C VAL A 33 5.04 -20.44 -12.56
N VAL A 34 4.46 -21.21 -11.65
CA VAL A 34 3.07 -21.03 -11.22
C VAL A 34 3.08 -20.40 -9.84
N VAL A 35 2.43 -19.25 -9.69
CA VAL A 35 2.24 -18.56 -8.41
C VAL A 35 0.79 -18.75 -7.98
N VAL A 36 0.59 -19.28 -6.77
CA VAL A 36 -0.74 -19.54 -6.21
C VAL A 36 -1.05 -18.49 -5.14
N GLY A 37 -2.12 -17.74 -5.36
CA GLY A 37 -2.53 -16.58 -4.57
C GLY A 37 -2.07 -15.27 -5.22
N ALA A 38 -3.01 -14.40 -5.54
CA ALA A 38 -2.83 -13.08 -6.14
C ALA A 38 -3.06 -11.94 -5.13
N GLY A 39 -2.63 -12.14 -3.88
CA GLY A 39 -2.36 -11.02 -2.96
C GLY A 39 -1.08 -10.26 -3.35
N PHE A 40 -0.76 -9.18 -2.64
CA PHE A 40 0.45 -8.38 -2.94
C PHE A 40 1.73 -9.20 -3.04
N GLY A 41 1.97 -10.14 -2.12
CA GLY A 41 3.15 -11.01 -2.16
C GLY A 41 3.21 -11.92 -3.40
N GLY A 42 2.07 -12.47 -3.82
CA GLY A 42 1.99 -13.30 -5.04
C GLY A 42 2.15 -12.49 -6.32
N ILE A 43 1.52 -11.30 -6.38
CA ILE A 43 1.69 -10.37 -7.50
C ILE A 43 3.16 -9.92 -7.60
N ALA A 44 3.77 -9.51 -6.50
CA ALA A 44 5.18 -9.10 -6.45
C ALA A 44 6.10 -10.26 -6.90
N SER A 45 5.85 -11.48 -6.45
CA SER A 45 6.61 -12.66 -6.86
C SER A 45 6.47 -12.94 -8.35
N ALA A 46 5.23 -12.89 -8.87
CA ALA A 46 4.94 -13.10 -10.29
C ALA A 46 5.65 -12.05 -11.16
N LEU A 47 5.58 -10.78 -10.79
CA LEU A 47 6.26 -9.67 -11.48
C LEU A 47 7.78 -9.87 -11.50
N ARG A 48 8.40 -10.20 -10.35
CA ARG A 48 9.84 -10.45 -10.27
C ARG A 48 10.27 -11.64 -11.13
N MET A 49 9.49 -12.72 -11.17
CA MET A 49 9.78 -13.86 -12.05
C MET A 49 9.61 -13.51 -13.52
N ARG A 50 8.59 -12.72 -13.88
CA ARG A 50 8.41 -12.21 -15.24
C ARG A 50 9.59 -11.34 -15.68
N ALA A 51 10.07 -10.44 -14.81
CA ALA A 51 11.23 -9.60 -15.08
C ALA A 51 12.52 -10.41 -15.29
N LYS A 52 12.65 -11.57 -14.62
CA LYS A 52 13.74 -12.53 -14.84
C LYS A 52 13.61 -13.38 -16.11
N GLY A 53 12.57 -13.17 -16.92
CA GLY A 53 12.37 -13.87 -18.19
C GLY A 53 11.59 -15.18 -18.11
N TYR A 54 11.11 -15.57 -16.92
CA TYR A 54 10.30 -16.78 -16.77
C TYR A 54 8.92 -16.61 -17.41
N ARG A 55 8.34 -17.70 -17.94
CA ARG A 55 6.90 -17.75 -18.18
C ARG A 55 6.22 -17.84 -16.81
N VAL A 56 5.18 -17.04 -16.56
CA VAL A 56 4.49 -17.05 -15.25
C VAL A 56 2.98 -17.22 -15.44
N THR A 57 2.38 -18.07 -14.63
CA THR A 57 0.93 -18.13 -14.43
C THR A 57 0.63 -17.77 -12.98
N LEU A 58 -0.17 -16.73 -12.77
CA LEU A 58 -0.69 -16.36 -11.45
C LEU A 58 -2.13 -16.86 -11.35
N ILE A 59 -2.44 -17.63 -10.32
CA ILE A 59 -3.79 -18.15 -10.07
C ILE A 59 -4.28 -17.69 -8.70
N ASP A 60 -5.57 -17.41 -8.58
CA ASP A 60 -6.23 -17.11 -7.31
C ASP A 60 -7.60 -17.79 -7.29
N ARG A 61 -8.08 -18.10 -6.09
CA ARG A 61 -9.46 -18.59 -5.86
C ARG A 61 -10.50 -17.48 -5.97
N CYS A 62 -10.10 -16.24 -5.72
CA CYS A 62 -10.97 -15.08 -5.75
C CYS A 62 -11.16 -14.56 -7.18
N ARG A 63 -12.31 -13.91 -7.42
CA ARG A 63 -12.64 -13.33 -8.73
C ARG A 63 -11.78 -12.11 -9.10
N GLN A 64 -11.21 -11.45 -8.10
CA GLN A 64 -10.37 -10.25 -8.27
C GLN A 64 -9.00 -10.47 -7.64
N LEU A 65 -7.99 -9.78 -8.17
CA LEU A 65 -6.65 -9.76 -7.57
C LEU A 65 -6.66 -8.88 -6.30
N GLY A 66 -5.58 -8.93 -5.53
CA GLY A 66 -5.37 -8.11 -4.32
C GLY A 66 -5.42 -8.92 -3.02
N GLY A 67 -5.97 -10.14 -3.04
CA GLY A 67 -6.07 -10.99 -1.85
C GLY A 67 -6.83 -10.30 -0.73
N ARG A 68 -6.17 -10.04 0.41
CA ARG A 68 -6.79 -9.30 1.53
C ARG A 68 -6.97 -7.81 1.24
N ALA A 69 -6.23 -7.23 0.30
CA ALA A 69 -6.32 -5.82 -0.09
C ALA A 69 -7.36 -5.58 -1.20
N GLN A 70 -8.43 -6.37 -1.22
CA GLN A 70 -9.50 -6.22 -2.18
C GLN A 70 -10.41 -5.03 -1.85
N VAL A 71 -11.10 -4.58 -2.88
CA VAL A 71 -12.11 -3.53 -2.82
C VAL A 71 -13.45 -4.14 -3.19
N PHE A 72 -14.50 -3.73 -2.50
CA PHE A 72 -15.88 -4.07 -2.87
C PHE A 72 -16.79 -2.86 -2.80
N GLU A 73 -17.91 -2.91 -3.51
CA GLU A 73 -18.93 -1.88 -3.49
C GLU A 73 -20.19 -2.40 -2.81
N ARG A 74 -20.81 -1.57 -1.98
CA ARG A 74 -22.06 -1.87 -1.28
C ARG A 74 -22.85 -0.59 -1.09
N ASP A 75 -24.13 -0.62 -1.48
CA ASP A 75 -25.06 0.50 -1.29
C ASP A 75 -24.57 1.84 -1.89
N GLY A 76 -23.81 1.77 -3.00
CA GLY A 76 -23.21 2.94 -3.66
C GLY A 76 -21.88 3.41 -3.06
N PHE A 77 -21.38 2.76 -2.02
CA PHE A 77 -20.11 3.07 -1.36
C PHE A 77 -19.03 2.06 -1.72
N ARG A 78 -17.80 2.55 -1.84
CA ARG A 78 -16.61 1.73 -2.05
C ARG A 78 -15.92 1.47 -0.72
N HIS A 79 -15.59 0.22 -0.45
CA HIS A 79 -14.98 -0.23 0.78
C HIS A 79 -13.68 -0.99 0.50
N ASP A 80 -12.63 -0.63 1.22
CA ASP A 80 -11.39 -1.40 1.25
C ASP A 80 -11.50 -2.50 2.32
N ALA A 81 -11.30 -3.75 1.94
CA ALA A 81 -11.39 -4.90 2.84
C ALA A 81 -10.07 -5.18 3.61
N GLY A 82 -9.02 -4.43 3.30
CA GLY A 82 -7.66 -4.73 3.71
C GLY A 82 -6.88 -3.52 4.19
N PRO A 83 -5.53 -3.62 4.20
CA PRO A 83 -4.68 -2.54 4.67
C PRO A 83 -4.80 -1.31 3.76
N THR A 84 -5.04 -0.16 4.39
CA THR A 84 -5.15 1.15 3.70
C THR A 84 -3.97 2.07 3.99
N VAL A 85 -3.16 1.78 5.01
CA VAL A 85 -1.98 2.57 5.39
C VAL A 85 -0.75 2.07 4.64
N ILE A 86 -0.13 2.97 3.86
CA ILE A 86 1.11 2.70 3.14
C ILE A 86 2.27 3.45 3.81
N THR A 87 3.21 2.71 4.42
CA THR A 87 4.38 3.27 5.11
C THR A 87 5.69 3.12 4.33
N ALA A 88 5.73 2.19 3.36
CA ALA A 88 6.92 1.87 2.57
C ALA A 88 6.61 1.91 1.06
N PRO A 89 6.31 3.09 0.49
CA PRO A 89 5.90 3.22 -0.91
C PRO A 89 6.97 2.79 -1.91
N PHE A 90 8.26 2.91 -1.54
CA PHE A 90 9.40 2.49 -2.35
C PHE A 90 9.36 1.02 -2.77
N LEU A 91 8.69 0.14 -1.99
CA LEU A 91 8.52 -1.26 -2.36
C LEU A 91 7.68 -1.45 -3.63
N PHE A 92 6.71 -0.55 -3.88
CA PHE A 92 5.96 -0.54 -5.13
C PHE A 92 6.80 0.05 -6.26
N GLU A 93 7.51 1.14 -5.99
CA GLU A 93 8.41 1.77 -6.97
C GLU A 93 9.42 0.78 -7.54
N GLU A 94 10.04 -0.05 -6.69
CA GLU A 94 10.93 -1.14 -7.13
C GLU A 94 10.26 -2.09 -8.12
N LEU A 95 8.99 -2.46 -7.91
CA LEU A 95 8.27 -3.39 -8.78
C LEU A 95 7.95 -2.77 -10.14
N PHE A 96 7.58 -1.48 -10.18
CA PHE A 96 7.33 -0.78 -11.45
C PHE A 96 8.63 -0.56 -12.23
N ALA A 97 9.73 -0.23 -11.52
CA ALA A 97 11.05 -0.02 -12.13
C ALA A 97 11.58 -1.27 -12.86
N LEU A 98 11.21 -2.48 -12.44
CA LEU A 98 11.55 -3.74 -13.15
C LEU A 98 11.07 -3.76 -14.60
N PHE A 99 10.07 -2.95 -14.94
CA PHE A 99 9.48 -2.87 -16.28
C PHE A 99 9.67 -1.49 -16.92
N GLY A 100 10.55 -0.65 -16.36
CA GLY A 100 10.82 0.71 -16.85
C GLY A 100 9.65 1.67 -16.64
N GLU A 101 8.74 1.37 -15.72
CA GLU A 101 7.59 2.22 -15.39
C GLU A 101 7.84 2.97 -14.07
N ARG A 102 7.17 4.11 -13.88
CA ARG A 102 7.22 4.86 -12.62
C ARG A 102 5.92 4.66 -11.87
N PHE A 103 5.98 4.31 -10.60
CA PHE A 103 4.79 4.09 -9.77
C PHE A 103 3.82 5.30 -9.76
N ALA A 104 4.36 6.52 -9.70
CA ALA A 104 3.58 7.76 -9.69
C ALA A 104 2.79 8.03 -10.98
N ASP A 105 3.10 7.36 -12.10
CA ASP A 105 2.32 7.47 -13.34
C ASP A 105 0.99 6.67 -13.26
N HIS A 106 0.86 5.79 -12.27
CA HIS A 106 -0.29 4.90 -12.12
C HIS A 106 -1.08 5.12 -10.83
N VAL A 107 -0.41 5.58 -9.77
CA VAL A 107 -0.99 5.72 -8.43
C VAL A 107 -0.60 7.07 -7.84
N GLU A 108 -1.61 7.80 -7.38
CA GLU A 108 -1.43 8.99 -6.55
C GLU A 108 -1.47 8.58 -5.07
N LEU A 109 -0.39 8.85 -4.34
CA LEU A 109 -0.37 8.71 -2.88
C LEU A 109 -0.79 10.03 -2.24
N VAL A 110 -1.88 10.01 -1.50
CA VAL A 110 -2.37 11.16 -0.74
C VAL A 110 -1.77 11.13 0.67
N PRO A 111 -0.95 12.13 1.07
CA PRO A 111 -0.42 12.20 2.42
C PRO A 111 -1.54 12.37 3.46
N LEU A 112 -1.50 11.58 4.52
CA LEU A 112 -2.46 11.64 5.62
C LEU A 112 -1.87 12.42 6.80
N LYS A 113 -2.61 13.42 7.30
CA LYS A 113 -2.29 14.16 8.53
C LYS A 113 -3.57 14.50 9.32
N PRO A 114 -3.64 14.21 10.64
CA PRO A 114 -2.69 13.38 11.40
C PRO A 114 -2.69 11.92 10.89
N TRP A 115 -1.68 11.12 11.24
CA TRP A 115 -1.70 9.69 10.88
C TRP A 115 -2.81 8.96 11.62
N TYR A 116 -2.98 9.28 12.91
CA TYR A 116 -4.03 8.75 13.77
C TYR A 116 -4.53 9.84 14.73
N ARG A 117 -5.82 9.80 15.06
CA ARG A 117 -6.39 10.52 16.20
C ARG A 117 -6.87 9.50 17.21
N PHE A 118 -6.28 9.51 18.39
CA PHE A 118 -6.80 8.75 19.53
C PHE A 118 -7.89 9.59 20.19
N CYS A 119 -9.11 9.06 20.32
CA CYS A 119 -10.20 9.74 21.01
C CYS A 119 -10.40 9.09 22.38
N PHE A 120 -10.37 9.90 23.45
CA PHE A 120 -10.57 9.45 24.81
C PHE A 120 -12.04 9.58 25.24
N ALA A 121 -12.43 8.83 26.26
CA ALA A 121 -13.83 8.73 26.70
C ALA A 121 -14.38 10.03 27.32
N ASP A 122 -13.50 10.91 27.79
CA ASP A 122 -13.81 12.23 28.32
C ASP A 122 -13.96 13.30 27.22
N GLY A 123 -13.77 12.92 25.95
CA GLY A 123 -13.85 13.81 24.79
C GLY A 123 -12.53 14.49 24.44
N ASP A 124 -11.45 14.25 25.18
CA ASP A 124 -10.11 14.67 24.75
C ASP A 124 -9.59 13.78 23.61
N HIS A 125 -8.48 14.17 22.99
CA HIS A 125 -7.84 13.41 21.94
C HIS A 125 -6.31 13.49 21.99
N LEU A 126 -5.63 12.71 21.16
CA LEU A 126 -4.22 12.87 20.83
C LEU A 126 -4.07 12.73 19.32
N ASP A 127 -3.66 13.80 18.65
CA ASP A 127 -3.27 13.74 17.24
C ASP A 127 -1.82 13.26 17.13
N TYR A 128 -1.63 12.11 16.47
CA TYR A 128 -0.33 11.50 16.30
C TYR A 128 0.12 11.52 14.84
N GLY A 129 1.34 11.98 14.61
CA GLY A 129 2.01 11.96 13.31
C GLY A 129 2.54 13.31 12.88
N GLY A 130 2.98 13.37 11.63
CA GLY A 130 3.63 14.55 11.07
C GLY A 130 5.08 14.65 11.56
N THR A 131 5.37 15.62 12.42
CA THR A 131 6.71 15.92 12.94
C THR A 131 6.82 15.61 14.43
N LEU A 132 8.05 15.49 14.93
CA LEU A 132 8.31 15.32 16.36
C LEU A 132 7.77 16.51 17.15
N ASP A 133 7.91 17.74 16.65
CA ASP A 133 7.45 18.94 17.33
C ASP A 133 5.92 18.99 17.46
N GLU A 134 5.18 18.62 16.41
CA GLU A 134 3.71 18.48 16.45
C GLU A 134 3.30 17.44 17.50
N THR A 135 3.98 16.29 17.53
CA THR A 135 3.71 15.23 18.52
C THR A 135 4.01 15.72 19.95
N LEU A 136 5.12 16.44 20.18
CA LEU A 136 5.47 16.99 21.47
C LEU A 136 4.50 18.10 21.92
N ALA A 137 3.95 18.87 20.98
CA ALA A 137 2.93 19.87 21.27
C ALA A 137 1.64 19.21 21.77
N GLU A 138 1.18 18.15 21.10
CA GLU A 138 0.00 17.37 21.49
C GLU A 138 0.20 16.66 22.85
N ILE A 139 1.34 15.99 23.06
CA ILE A 139 1.68 15.42 24.38
C ILE A 139 1.67 16.51 25.44
N GLY A 140 2.25 17.67 25.13
CA GLY A 140 2.32 18.81 26.02
C GLY A 140 0.99 19.45 26.39
N ARG A 141 0.01 19.39 25.49
CA ARG A 141 -1.36 19.86 25.71
C ARG A 141 -2.07 18.98 26.74
N ILE A 142 -1.85 17.66 26.68
CA ILE A 142 -2.40 16.68 27.61
C ILE A 142 -1.63 16.72 28.95
N SER A 143 -0.30 16.75 28.89
CA SER A 143 0.58 16.76 30.06
C SER A 143 1.89 17.49 29.76
N ALA A 144 2.07 18.67 30.37
CA ALA A 144 3.26 19.49 30.16
C ALA A 144 4.57 18.77 30.55
N ASN A 145 4.54 17.92 31.57
CA ASN A 145 5.71 17.23 32.10
C ASN A 145 6.19 16.08 31.20
N ASP A 146 5.32 15.53 30.35
CA ASP A 146 5.60 14.31 29.60
C ASP A 146 6.38 14.53 28.30
N ARG A 147 6.53 15.78 27.84
CA ARG A 147 7.39 16.11 26.69
C ARG A 147 8.81 15.58 26.88
N ALA A 148 9.39 15.83 28.06
CA ALA A 148 10.72 15.37 28.40
C ALA A 148 10.78 13.84 28.55
N GLY A 149 9.70 13.23 29.03
CA GLY A 149 9.57 11.77 29.11
C GLY A 149 9.59 11.10 27.74
N TYR A 150 8.83 11.65 26.79
CA TYR A 150 8.76 11.14 25.42
C TYR A 150 10.11 11.22 24.71
N LEU A 151 10.84 12.33 24.86
CA LEU A 151 12.20 12.45 24.31
C LEU A 151 13.16 11.40 24.87
N ARG A 152 13.10 11.11 26.18
CA ARG A 152 13.91 10.03 26.78
C ARG A 152 13.53 8.66 26.25
N LEU A 153 12.24 8.42 25.99
CA LEU A 153 11.76 7.19 25.36
C LEU A 153 12.33 7.03 23.95
N LEU A 154 12.25 8.06 23.11
CA LEU A 154 12.80 8.02 21.75
C LEU A 154 14.30 7.72 21.73
N GLU A 155 15.05 8.40 22.61
CA GLU A 155 16.48 8.19 22.76
C GLU A 155 16.80 6.77 23.24
N HIS A 156 15.97 6.21 24.13
CA HIS A 156 16.09 4.80 24.52
C HIS A 156 15.79 3.83 23.37
N SER A 157 14.70 4.05 22.63
CA SER A 157 14.34 3.24 21.46
C SER A 157 15.42 3.26 20.39
N LYS A 158 16.06 4.42 20.17
CA LYS A 158 17.18 4.56 19.24
C LYS A 158 18.37 3.69 19.64
N ARG A 159 18.75 3.68 20.93
CA ARG A 159 19.82 2.80 21.43
C ARG A 159 19.53 1.32 21.19
N ILE A 160 18.27 0.89 21.33
CA ILE A 160 17.86 -0.49 21.05
C ILE A 160 17.96 -0.79 19.55
N PHE A 161 17.44 0.13 18.71
CA PHE A 161 17.52 0.00 17.26
C PHE A 161 18.97 -0.14 16.78
N ASP A 162 19.88 0.68 17.34
CA ASP A 162 21.28 0.67 16.93
C ASP A 162 21.97 -0.67 17.24
N ILE A 163 21.59 -1.34 18.33
CA ILE A 163 22.11 -2.67 18.66
C ILE A 163 21.60 -3.73 17.67
N GLY A 164 20.34 -3.60 17.21
CA GLY A 164 19.70 -4.63 16.38
C GLY A 164 19.95 -4.50 14.88
N PHE A 165 20.22 -3.28 14.39
CA PHE A 165 20.16 -3.01 12.94
C PHE A 165 21.33 -2.20 12.36
N THR A 166 22.11 -1.48 13.17
CA THR A 166 23.20 -0.63 12.67
C THR A 166 24.60 -1.03 13.13
N ARG A 167 24.68 -1.95 14.10
CA ARG A 167 25.91 -2.60 14.57
C ARG A 167 25.89 -4.07 14.21
#